data_AF-A0A7N0ZR45-F1
#
_entry.id   AF-A0A7N0ZR45-F1
#
_cell.length_a   1.000
_cell.length_b   1.000
_cell.length_c   1.000
_cell.angle_alpha   90.00
_cell.angle_beta   90.00
_cell.angle_gamma   90.00
#
_symmetry.space_group_name_H-M   'P 1'
#
loop_
_entity.id
_entity.type
_entity.pdbx_description
1 polymer ?
#
loop_
_entity_poly.entity_id
_entity_poly.type
_entity_poly.pdbx_seq_one_letter_code
_entity_poly.pdbx_strand_id
1 'polypeptide(L)'
;MLDTYDFLGDVWLCHSFKGKCHNFTAFEPARDTLAEVEAFLSANPSAIVTLILEDYVTSPNGLTNVFKATGLMKYWFPLSKMPRQGGDWPLVKDMIAANHRLIVFTSIESKEQSEGIAYQWNFMVENQFGDGGLHHGNCPKRAKESAQLADKTKSLVLINHFPTIPVKRVSCKHNSKELLDALGTCYVAAGDRWANFIAVDYFERSDGGGAFQALDMVNGKLLCGEEDVHQCAKG
;
A
#
# COMPACT_ATOMS: atom_id res chain seq x y z
N MET A 1 -3.32 0.05 -3.52
CA MET A 1 -4.10 -1.01 -2.86
C MET A 1 -5.14 -1.47 -3.85
N LEU A 2 -5.34 -2.79 -4.00
CA LEU A 2 -6.27 -3.38 -4.96
C LEU A 2 -7.10 -4.43 -4.25
N ASP A 3 -8.41 -4.41 -4.46
CA ASP A 3 -9.30 -5.40 -3.89
C ASP A 3 -9.55 -6.50 -4.92
N THR A 4 -9.12 -7.73 -4.62
CA THR A 4 -9.14 -8.84 -5.58
C THR A 4 -10.18 -9.89 -5.22
N TYR A 5 -11.01 -10.31 -6.18
CA TYR A 5 -12.11 -11.26 -5.97
C TYR A 5 -12.15 -12.33 -7.06
N ASP A 6 -12.65 -13.51 -6.72
CA ASP A 6 -13.15 -14.44 -7.74
C ASP A 6 -14.46 -13.91 -8.33
N PHE A 7 -14.51 -13.69 -9.64
CA PHE A 7 -15.70 -13.22 -10.33
C PHE A 7 -15.73 -13.68 -11.79
N LEU A 8 -16.89 -14.14 -12.26
CA LEU A 8 -17.08 -14.63 -13.64
C LEU A 8 -16.02 -15.65 -14.12
N GLY A 9 -15.51 -16.48 -13.20
CA GLY A 9 -14.51 -17.52 -13.50
C GLY A 9 -13.07 -17.03 -13.61
N ASP A 10 -12.77 -15.78 -13.26
CA ASP A 10 -11.43 -15.19 -13.26
C ASP A 10 -11.21 -14.37 -11.96
N VAL A 11 -10.02 -13.79 -11.79
CA VAL A 11 -9.74 -12.81 -10.74
C VAL A 11 -10.02 -11.40 -11.24
N TRP A 12 -10.81 -10.66 -10.49
CA TRP A 12 -11.25 -9.30 -10.81
C TRP A 12 -10.87 -8.31 -9.74
N LEU A 13 -10.70 -7.06 -10.16
CA LEU A 13 -10.69 -5.92 -9.26
C LEU A 13 -12.12 -5.46 -9.00
N CYS A 14 -12.50 -5.39 -7.72
CA CYS A 14 -13.85 -5.00 -7.33
C CYS A 14 -13.84 -4.24 -6.01
N HIS A 15 -14.62 -3.17 -5.89
CA HIS A 15 -14.84 -2.52 -4.59
C HIS A 15 -16.22 -2.91 -4.06
N SER A 16 -16.25 -3.94 -3.22
CA SER A 16 -17.50 -4.63 -2.85
C SER A 16 -17.58 -4.95 -1.34
N PHE A 17 -18.60 -5.70 -0.95
CA PHE A 17 -18.90 -6.02 0.45
C PHE A 17 -19.14 -7.52 0.65
N LYS A 18 -18.94 -7.98 1.89
CA LYS A 18 -19.17 -9.37 2.32
C LYS A 18 -18.36 -10.42 1.53
N GLY A 19 -17.19 -10.04 1.00
CA GLY A 19 -16.31 -10.95 0.27
C GLY A 19 -16.91 -11.48 -1.04
N LYS A 20 -17.81 -10.73 -1.68
CA LYS A 20 -18.39 -11.09 -2.99
C LYS A 20 -18.31 -9.94 -3.95
N CYS A 21 -17.85 -10.19 -5.18
CA CYS A 21 -17.95 -9.22 -6.26
C CYS A 21 -19.31 -9.34 -6.98
N HIS A 22 -19.87 -8.21 -7.38
CA HIS A 22 -21.11 -8.08 -8.13
C HIS A 22 -20.89 -7.30 -9.42
N ASN A 23 -21.76 -7.47 -10.42
CA ASN A 23 -21.66 -6.73 -11.69
C ASN A 23 -21.56 -5.20 -11.52
N PHE A 24 -22.21 -4.63 -10.51
CA PHE A 24 -22.21 -3.17 -10.27
C PHE A 24 -21.02 -2.68 -9.42
N THR A 25 -20.26 -3.60 -8.81
CA THR A 25 -19.05 -3.30 -8.01
C THR A 25 -17.77 -3.71 -8.73
N ALA A 26 -17.88 -4.49 -9.81
CA ALA A 26 -16.77 -4.94 -10.61
C ALA A 26 -16.20 -3.76 -11.40
N PHE A 27 -14.88 -3.65 -11.40
CA PHE A 27 -14.16 -2.68 -12.22
C PHE A 27 -13.69 -3.35 -13.50
N GLU A 28 -12.71 -4.25 -13.42
CA GLU A 28 -12.15 -4.98 -14.56
C GLU A 28 -11.45 -6.27 -14.12
N PRO A 29 -11.12 -7.19 -15.06
CA PRO A 29 -10.26 -8.33 -14.78
C PRO A 29 -8.89 -7.89 -14.25
N ALA A 30 -8.41 -8.50 -13.18
CA ALA A 30 -7.14 -8.11 -12.56
C ALA A 30 -5.94 -8.25 -13.51
N ARG A 31 -6.03 -9.17 -14.48
CA ARG A 31 -4.99 -9.35 -15.51
C ARG A 31 -4.74 -8.08 -16.34
N ASP A 32 -5.77 -7.26 -16.57
CA ASP A 32 -5.68 -6.11 -17.45
C ASP A 32 -4.89 -5.00 -16.74
N THR A 33 -5.25 -4.67 -15.50
CA THR A 33 -4.47 -3.75 -14.65
C THR A 33 -3.05 -4.26 -14.38
N LEU A 34 -2.87 -5.56 -14.14
CA LEU A 34 -1.54 -6.13 -13.90
C LEU A 34 -0.66 -6.15 -15.16
N ALA A 35 -1.25 -6.22 -16.35
CA ALA A 35 -0.52 -6.02 -17.60
C ALA A 35 -0.03 -4.56 -17.75
N GLU A 36 -0.79 -3.58 -17.27
CA GLU A 36 -0.31 -2.19 -17.21
C GLU A 36 0.87 -2.02 -16.26
N VAL A 37 0.83 -2.68 -15.09
CA VAL A 37 1.97 -2.70 -14.15
C VAL A 37 3.20 -3.33 -14.79
N GLU A 38 3.04 -4.41 -15.57
CA GLU A 38 4.16 -5.03 -16.29
C GLU A 38 4.74 -4.08 -17.33
N ALA A 39 3.88 -3.47 -18.14
CA ALA A 39 4.29 -2.52 -19.16
C ALA A 39 5.05 -1.33 -18.54
N PHE A 40 4.57 -0.82 -17.39
CA PHE A 40 5.23 0.24 -16.64
C PHE A 40 6.62 -0.20 -16.13
N LEU A 41 6.73 -1.35 -15.47
CA LEU A 41 8.01 -1.85 -14.96
C LEU A 41 9.00 -2.20 -16.07
N SER A 42 8.50 -2.62 -17.23
CA SER A 42 9.29 -2.86 -18.44
C SER A 42 9.86 -1.55 -19.01
N ALA A 43 9.02 -0.51 -19.11
CA ALA A 43 9.41 0.81 -19.61
C ALA A 43 10.28 1.62 -18.63
N ASN A 44 10.23 1.30 -17.33
CA ASN A 44 10.93 2.04 -16.26
C ASN A 44 11.85 1.10 -15.46
N PRO A 45 13.10 0.84 -15.93
CA PRO A 45 14.01 -0.13 -15.30
C PRO A 45 14.41 0.21 -13.86
N SER A 46 14.35 1.48 -13.47
CA SER A 46 14.65 1.93 -12.11
C SER A 46 13.44 2.01 -11.19
N ALA A 47 12.22 1.80 -11.70
CA ALA A 47 11.01 1.88 -10.90
C ALA A 47 10.78 0.59 -10.11
N ILE A 48 10.22 0.76 -8.91
CA ILE A 48 9.73 -0.31 -8.04
C ILE A 48 8.24 -0.05 -7.80
N VAL A 49 7.44 -1.11 -7.85
CA VAL A 49 6.00 -1.06 -7.56
C VAL A 49 5.71 -1.95 -6.36
N THR A 50 4.88 -1.45 -5.45
CA THR A 50 4.33 -2.22 -4.33
C THR A 50 2.83 -2.37 -4.52
N LEU A 51 2.34 -3.61 -4.53
CA LEU A 51 0.92 -3.93 -4.54
C LEU A 51 0.51 -4.45 -3.16
N ILE A 52 -0.57 -3.87 -2.61
CA ILE A 52 -1.19 -4.31 -1.37
C ILE A 52 -2.59 -4.79 -1.75
N LEU A 53 -2.84 -6.08 -1.60
CA LEU A 53 -4.05 -6.74 -2.06
C LEU A 53 -4.99 -6.98 -0.88
N GLU A 54 -6.17 -6.34 -0.90
CA GLU A 54 -7.29 -6.79 -0.07
C GLU A 54 -7.92 -8.00 -0.76
N ASP A 55 -7.58 -9.17 -0.26
CA ASP A 55 -7.66 -10.42 -1.00
C ASP A 55 -8.88 -11.26 -0.57
N TYR A 56 -9.83 -11.39 -1.49
CA TYR A 56 -11.01 -12.24 -1.40
C TYR A 56 -10.99 -13.39 -2.41
N VAL A 57 -9.84 -13.66 -3.04
CA VAL A 57 -9.67 -14.75 -4.02
C VAL A 57 -9.53 -16.08 -3.27
N THR A 58 -10.45 -17.00 -3.51
CA THR A 58 -10.51 -18.34 -2.93
C THR A 58 -10.11 -19.45 -3.91
N SER A 59 -10.13 -19.16 -5.21
CA SER A 59 -9.68 -20.10 -6.23
C SER A 59 -8.20 -20.49 -6.01
N PRO A 60 -7.86 -21.79 -6.08
CA PRO A 60 -6.48 -22.23 -5.86
C PRO A 60 -5.52 -21.58 -6.85
N ASN A 61 -4.51 -20.87 -6.32
CA ASN A 61 -3.50 -20.14 -7.10
C ASN A 61 -4.07 -19.04 -8.01
N GLY A 62 -5.28 -18.52 -7.75
CA GLY A 62 -5.91 -17.51 -8.59
C GLY A 62 -5.00 -16.31 -8.85
N LEU A 63 -4.49 -15.69 -7.78
CA LEU A 63 -3.56 -14.56 -7.88
C LEU A 63 -2.23 -14.95 -8.55
N THR A 64 -1.61 -16.04 -8.10
CA THR A 64 -0.34 -16.53 -8.66
C THR A 64 -0.43 -16.78 -10.16
N ASN A 65 -1.55 -17.31 -10.65
CA ASN A 65 -1.78 -17.57 -12.07
C ASN A 65 -1.87 -16.25 -12.86
N VAL A 66 -2.53 -15.23 -12.32
CA VAL A 66 -2.62 -13.91 -12.97
C VAL A 66 -1.24 -13.24 -13.06
N PHE A 67 -0.44 -13.27 -11.98
CA PHE A 67 0.94 -12.75 -12.00
C PHE A 67 1.85 -13.48 -12.98
N LYS A 68 1.69 -14.81 -13.11
CA LYS A 68 2.42 -15.60 -14.13
C LYS A 68 1.99 -15.24 -15.54
N ALA A 69 0.68 -15.17 -15.79
CA ALA A 69 0.12 -14.88 -17.11
C ALA A 69 0.49 -13.48 -17.62
N THR A 70 0.61 -12.51 -16.72
CA THR A 70 1.04 -11.14 -17.03
C THR A 70 2.55 -10.99 -17.13
N GLY A 71 3.34 -12.01 -16.79
CA GLY A 71 4.80 -11.96 -16.84
C GLY A 71 5.48 -11.18 -15.70
N LEU A 72 4.71 -10.74 -14.70
CA LEU A 72 5.19 -9.96 -13.55
C LEU A 72 6.14 -10.73 -12.63
N MET A 73 6.12 -12.07 -12.67
CA MET A 73 6.99 -12.91 -11.83
C MET A 73 8.48 -12.64 -12.02
N LYS A 74 8.90 -12.11 -13.18
CA LYS A 74 10.31 -11.73 -13.43
C LYS A 74 10.78 -10.54 -12.58
N TYR A 75 9.84 -9.75 -12.04
CA TYR A 75 10.10 -8.61 -11.16
C TYR A 75 9.90 -8.95 -9.67
N TRP A 76 9.42 -10.14 -9.35
CA TRP A 76 8.95 -10.49 -8.01
C TRP A 76 10.03 -10.36 -6.94
N PHE A 77 9.75 -9.62 -5.88
CA PHE A 77 10.62 -9.54 -4.72
C PHE A 77 10.42 -10.80 -3.85
N PRO A 78 11.46 -11.62 -3.63
CA PRO A 78 11.31 -12.91 -2.97
C PRO A 78 11.02 -12.75 -1.47
N LEU A 79 10.03 -13.49 -0.98
CA LEU A 79 9.64 -13.52 0.44
C LEU A 79 10.80 -13.81 1.39
N SER A 80 11.75 -14.68 0.98
CA SER A 80 12.93 -15.03 1.77
C SER A 80 13.91 -13.88 2.00
N LYS A 81 13.82 -12.80 1.21
CA LYS A 81 14.61 -11.58 1.37
C LYS A 81 13.84 -10.44 2.03
N MET A 82 12.56 -10.64 2.35
CA MET A 82 11.78 -9.62 3.05
C MET A 82 12.19 -9.61 4.52
N PRO A 83 12.49 -8.43 5.09
CA PRO A 83 12.93 -8.35 6.48
C PRO A 83 11.84 -8.79 7.44
N ARG A 84 12.26 -9.42 8.53
CA ARG A 84 11.41 -9.82 9.66
C ARG A 84 11.93 -9.14 10.92
N GLN A 85 11.09 -9.04 11.94
CA GLN A 85 11.48 -8.52 13.26
C GLN A 85 12.11 -7.12 13.21
N GLY A 86 11.55 -6.24 12.38
CA GLY A 86 11.99 -4.84 12.27
C GLY A 86 13.27 -4.63 11.48
N GLY A 87 13.78 -5.66 10.78
CA GLY A 87 14.96 -5.54 9.95
C GLY A 87 14.79 -4.53 8.79
N ASP A 88 15.92 -4.03 8.31
CA ASP A 88 15.96 -3.10 7.19
C ASP A 88 15.63 -3.80 5.86
N TRP A 89 14.90 -3.11 5.00
CA TRP A 89 14.70 -3.53 3.62
C TRP A 89 15.99 -3.34 2.82
N PRO A 90 16.25 -4.17 1.78
CA PRO A 90 17.37 -3.94 0.89
C PRO A 90 17.34 -2.55 0.27
N LEU A 91 18.52 -2.02 -0.06
CA LEU A 91 18.61 -0.73 -0.72
C LEU A 91 17.93 -0.80 -2.10
N VAL A 92 17.27 0.27 -2.48
CA VAL A 92 16.59 0.39 -3.79
C VAL A 92 17.54 0.05 -4.95
N LYS A 93 18.80 0.47 -4.88
CA LYS A 93 19.83 0.14 -5.88
C LYS A 93 20.06 -1.37 -6.02
N ASP A 94 20.01 -2.12 -4.92
CA ASP A 94 20.25 -3.57 -4.91
C ASP A 94 19.00 -4.32 -5.39
N MET A 95 17.81 -3.81 -5.06
CA MET A 95 16.54 -4.30 -5.60
C MET A 95 16.48 -4.16 -7.12
N ILE A 96 16.85 -2.99 -7.64
CA ILE A 96 16.91 -2.72 -9.09
C ILE A 96 17.95 -3.61 -9.76
N ALA A 97 19.16 -3.71 -9.20
CA ALA A 97 20.23 -4.54 -9.76
C ALA A 97 19.85 -6.02 -9.84
N ALA A 98 19.08 -6.52 -8.87
CA ALA A 98 18.56 -7.89 -8.86
C ALA A 98 17.24 -8.07 -9.65
N ASN A 99 16.71 -7.00 -10.26
CA ASN A 99 15.38 -6.95 -10.89
C ASN A 99 14.22 -7.34 -9.95
N HIS A 100 14.38 -7.20 -8.63
CA HIS A 100 13.33 -7.42 -7.64
C HIS A 100 12.51 -6.13 -7.43
N ARG A 101 11.70 -5.79 -8.42
CA ARG A 101 11.03 -4.48 -8.56
C ARG A 101 9.53 -4.51 -8.34
N LEU A 102 8.97 -5.67 -7.98
CA LEU A 102 7.56 -5.84 -7.62
C LEU A 102 7.45 -6.47 -6.23
N ILE A 103 6.97 -5.71 -5.25
CA ILE A 103 6.63 -6.20 -3.91
C ILE A 103 5.12 -6.42 -3.86
N VAL A 104 4.67 -7.59 -3.41
CA VAL A 104 3.22 -7.90 -3.32
C VAL A 104 2.89 -8.40 -1.92
N PHE A 105 1.90 -7.76 -1.31
CA PHE A 105 1.30 -8.17 -0.04
C PHE A 105 -0.15 -8.64 -0.25
N THR A 106 -0.56 -9.66 0.50
CA THR A 106 -1.95 -10.14 0.60
C THR A 106 -2.47 -10.00 2.03
N SER A 107 -3.76 -9.74 2.17
CA SER A 107 -4.47 -9.76 3.45
C SER A 107 -4.79 -11.18 3.97
N ILE A 108 -4.41 -12.26 3.26
CA ILE A 108 -4.71 -13.65 3.61
C ILE A 108 -3.45 -14.40 4.09
N GLU A 109 -3.44 -14.80 5.36
CA GLU A 109 -2.28 -15.42 6.03
C GLU A 109 -1.79 -16.69 5.34
N SER A 110 -2.69 -17.59 4.97
CA SER A 110 -2.35 -18.90 4.40
C SER A 110 -1.61 -18.80 3.06
N LYS A 111 -1.80 -17.71 2.32
CA LYS A 111 -1.17 -17.50 0.99
C LYS A 111 0.32 -17.20 1.07
N GLU A 112 0.83 -16.79 2.22
CA GLU A 112 2.28 -16.71 2.42
C GLU A 112 2.92 -18.09 2.31
N GLN A 113 2.30 -19.11 2.90
CA GLN A 113 2.80 -20.48 2.83
C GLN A 113 2.41 -21.18 1.51
N SER A 114 1.16 -21.03 1.06
CA SER A 114 0.66 -21.80 -0.09
C SER A 114 1.08 -21.23 -1.44
N GLU A 115 1.22 -19.90 -1.55
CA GLU A 115 1.49 -19.21 -2.80
C GLU A 115 2.79 -18.39 -2.78
N GLY A 116 3.36 -18.14 -1.60
CA GLY A 116 4.56 -17.30 -1.45
C GLY A 116 4.28 -15.80 -1.52
N ILE A 117 3.01 -15.38 -1.40
CA ILE A 117 2.61 -13.96 -1.39
C ILE A 117 2.69 -13.45 0.05
N ALA A 118 3.45 -12.38 0.28
CA ALA A 118 3.75 -11.90 1.63
C ALA A 118 2.48 -11.53 2.40
N TYR A 119 2.28 -12.09 3.59
CA TYR A 119 1.13 -11.75 4.42
C TYR A 119 1.35 -10.35 5.01
N GLN A 120 0.52 -9.38 4.63
CA GLN A 120 0.70 -7.96 4.94
C GLN A 120 1.04 -7.70 6.42
N TRP A 121 0.28 -8.33 7.32
CA TRP A 121 0.37 -8.11 8.78
C TRP A 121 1.66 -8.67 9.39
N ASN A 122 2.47 -9.41 8.63
CA ASN A 122 3.81 -9.80 9.03
C ASN A 122 4.84 -8.67 8.88
N PHE A 123 4.58 -7.67 8.02
CA PHE A 123 5.60 -6.70 7.57
C PHE A 123 5.24 -5.25 7.87
N MET A 124 3.95 -4.91 7.99
CA MET A 124 3.51 -3.53 8.22
C MET A 124 2.48 -3.38 9.34
N VAL A 125 2.49 -2.20 9.96
CA VAL A 125 1.39 -1.70 10.80
C VAL A 125 0.52 -0.74 10.00
N GLU A 126 -0.77 -0.69 10.32
CA GLU A 126 -1.75 0.13 9.60
C GLU A 126 -2.75 0.77 10.57
N ASN A 127 -3.08 2.05 10.36
CA ASN A 127 -4.15 2.71 11.10
C ASN A 127 -5.54 2.37 10.53
N GLN A 128 -6.58 2.56 11.34
CA GLN A 128 -7.96 2.30 10.94
C GLN A 128 -8.31 3.13 9.69
N PHE A 129 -8.95 2.49 8.71
CA PHE A 129 -9.45 3.15 7.50
C PHE A 129 -10.86 3.72 7.72
N GLY A 130 -11.32 4.53 6.77
CA GLY A 130 -12.66 5.09 6.76
C GLY A 130 -12.89 6.08 7.91
N ASP A 131 -14.15 6.29 8.26
CA ASP A 131 -14.51 7.29 9.28
C ASP A 131 -13.94 6.96 10.67
N GLY A 132 -13.70 5.67 10.95
CA GLY A 132 -13.03 5.22 12.18
C GLY A 132 -11.53 5.54 12.23
N GLY A 133 -10.94 5.98 11.12
CA GLY A 133 -9.58 6.49 11.03
C GLY A 133 -9.48 8.01 11.12
N LEU A 134 -10.55 8.73 10.79
CA LEU A 134 -10.58 10.19 10.70
C LEU A 134 -10.85 10.86 12.06
N HIS A 135 -10.05 10.54 13.06
CA HIS A 135 -10.14 11.13 14.39
C HIS A 135 -9.04 12.17 14.61
N HIS A 136 -9.41 13.44 14.75
CA HIS A 136 -8.45 14.52 14.99
C HIS A 136 -7.60 14.26 16.25
N GLY A 137 -6.27 14.27 16.08
CA GLY A 137 -5.31 14.04 17.17
C GLY A 137 -5.22 12.59 17.67
N ASN A 138 -5.85 11.63 16.98
CA ASN A 138 -5.72 10.21 17.29
C ASN A 138 -5.44 9.39 16.02
N CYS A 139 -4.60 8.37 16.15
CA CYS A 139 -4.29 7.43 15.07
C CYS A 139 -4.57 6.01 15.54
N PRO A 140 -5.84 5.56 15.56
CA PRO A 140 -6.17 4.22 16.02
C PRO A 140 -5.61 3.18 15.04
N LYS A 141 -5.08 2.07 15.55
CA LYS A 141 -4.68 0.94 14.70
C LYS A 141 -5.89 0.32 13.99
N ARG A 142 -5.68 -0.31 12.84
CA ARG A 142 -6.71 -1.14 12.19
C ARG A 142 -7.10 -2.29 13.13
N ALA A 143 -8.39 -2.36 13.44
CA ALA A 143 -8.89 -3.24 14.47
C ALA A 143 -8.90 -4.71 14.02
N LYS A 144 -8.33 -5.60 14.85
CA LYS A 144 -8.18 -7.07 14.65
C LYS A 144 -7.01 -7.51 13.77
N GLU A 145 -6.71 -6.85 12.67
CA GLU A 145 -5.64 -7.33 11.77
C GLU A 145 -4.26 -6.73 12.08
N SER A 146 -4.18 -5.42 12.26
CA SER A 146 -2.88 -4.76 12.51
C SER A 146 -2.41 -4.97 13.95
N ALA A 147 -1.10 -5.15 14.11
CA ALA A 147 -0.41 -4.95 15.39
C ALA A 147 -0.56 -3.49 15.88
N GLN A 148 -0.12 -3.22 17.12
CA GLN A 148 -0.03 -1.84 17.62
C GLN A 148 0.87 -1.01 16.69
N LEU A 149 0.53 0.25 16.42
CA LEU A 149 1.32 1.08 15.48
C LEU A 149 2.78 1.25 15.94
N ALA A 150 3.01 1.28 17.26
CA ALA A 150 4.35 1.34 17.85
C ALA A 150 5.12 0.00 17.79
N ASP A 151 4.56 -1.07 17.23
CA ASP A 151 5.24 -2.35 17.07
C ASP A 151 6.33 -2.26 16.00
N LYS A 152 7.58 -2.16 16.45
CA LYS A 152 8.77 -2.06 15.60
C LYS A 152 9.23 -3.41 15.04
N THR A 153 8.59 -4.52 15.39
CA THR A 153 8.85 -5.82 14.72
C THR A 153 8.32 -5.84 13.28
N LYS A 154 7.44 -4.90 12.94
CA LYS A 154 6.96 -4.62 11.58
C LYS A 154 7.73 -3.41 11.06
N SER A 155 8.53 -3.55 10.01
CA SER A 155 9.40 -2.46 9.55
C SER A 155 8.64 -1.37 8.77
N LEU A 156 7.47 -1.68 8.22
CA LEU A 156 6.69 -0.75 7.38
C LEU A 156 5.50 -0.13 8.13
N VAL A 157 5.14 1.09 7.75
CA VAL A 157 3.99 1.84 8.27
C VAL A 157 3.10 2.28 7.10
N LEU A 158 1.82 1.92 7.14
CA LEU A 158 0.80 2.37 6.20
C LEU A 158 -0.21 3.27 6.91
N ILE A 159 -0.48 4.46 6.35
CA ILE A 159 -1.47 5.39 6.88
C ILE A 159 -2.62 5.57 5.89
N ASN A 160 -3.82 5.18 6.29
CA ASN A 160 -5.10 5.48 5.69
C ASN A 160 -5.60 6.85 6.15
N HIS A 161 -5.99 7.71 5.20
CA HIS A 161 -6.64 8.99 5.48
C HIS A 161 -7.71 9.28 4.43
N PHE A 162 -8.87 8.64 4.58
CA PHE A 162 -10.03 8.82 3.72
C PHE A 162 -11.31 8.39 4.45
N PRO A 163 -12.48 8.97 4.12
CA PRO A 163 -13.76 8.61 4.72
C PRO A 163 -14.25 7.26 4.22
N THR A 164 -15.23 6.66 4.89
CA THR A 164 -15.80 5.35 4.46
C THR A 164 -16.44 5.45 3.07
N ILE A 165 -17.04 6.59 2.76
CA ILE A 165 -17.72 6.83 1.48
C ILE A 165 -16.84 7.77 0.64
N PRO A 166 -16.29 7.31 -0.49
CA PRO A 166 -15.36 8.09 -1.29
C PRO A 166 -16.09 9.19 -2.07
N VAL A 167 -16.20 10.38 -1.47
CA VAL A 167 -16.86 11.54 -2.08
C VAL A 167 -15.84 12.51 -2.65
N LYS A 168 -15.67 12.50 -3.98
CA LYS A 168 -14.70 13.31 -4.74
C LYS A 168 -14.66 14.79 -4.35
N ARG A 169 -15.82 15.38 -4.07
CA ARG A 169 -15.94 16.82 -3.74
C ARG A 169 -15.28 17.18 -2.40
N VAL A 170 -15.33 16.28 -1.41
CA VAL A 170 -14.78 16.56 -0.08
C VAL A 170 -13.33 16.08 0.07
N SER A 171 -12.85 15.23 -0.84
CA SER A 171 -11.45 14.78 -0.86
C SER A 171 -10.43 15.93 -0.95
N CYS A 172 -10.80 17.07 -1.54
CA CYS A 172 -9.95 18.27 -1.53
C CYS A 172 -9.57 18.70 -0.10
N LYS A 173 -10.49 18.54 0.86
CA LYS A 173 -10.27 18.91 2.25
C LYS A 173 -9.42 17.85 2.98
N HIS A 174 -9.78 16.58 2.84
CA HIS A 174 -9.08 15.48 3.49
C HIS A 174 -7.62 15.40 3.05
N ASN A 175 -7.34 15.52 1.75
CA ASN A 175 -6.00 15.34 1.20
C ASN A 175 -5.06 16.55 1.41
N SER A 176 -5.47 17.55 2.19
CA SER A 176 -4.72 18.81 2.35
C SER A 176 -4.19 18.95 3.78
N LYS A 177 -4.56 20.00 4.52
CA LYS A 177 -4.09 20.19 5.90
C LYS A 177 -4.43 19.01 6.82
N GLU A 178 -5.61 18.41 6.66
CA GLU A 178 -6.05 17.29 7.51
C GLU A 178 -5.14 16.05 7.34
N LEU A 179 -4.66 15.79 6.12
CA LEU A 179 -3.69 14.74 5.85
C LEU A 179 -2.35 15.00 6.55
N LEU A 180 -1.81 16.22 6.47
CA LEU A 180 -0.54 16.57 7.11
C LEU A 180 -0.63 16.44 8.64
N ASP A 181 -1.73 16.92 9.24
CA ASP A 181 -1.98 16.81 10.68
C ASP A 181 -2.13 15.34 11.11
N ALA A 182 -2.79 14.51 10.28
CA ALA A 182 -2.91 13.08 10.52
C ALA A 182 -1.56 12.36 10.45
N LEU A 183 -0.70 12.70 9.49
CA LEU A 183 0.64 12.13 9.38
C LEU A 183 1.51 12.44 10.59
N GLY A 184 1.48 13.69 11.10
CA GLY A 184 2.18 14.04 12.34
C GLY A 184 1.64 13.30 13.57
N THR A 185 0.31 13.14 13.67
CA THR A 185 -0.33 12.36 14.73
C THR A 185 0.07 10.89 14.66
N CYS A 186 0.02 10.30 13.48
CA CYS A 186 0.34 8.90 13.25
C CYS A 186 1.84 8.60 13.39
N TYR A 187 2.73 9.57 13.10
CA TYR A 187 4.16 9.46 13.37
C TYR A 187 4.44 9.14 14.84
N VAL A 188 3.82 9.90 15.76
CA VAL A 188 3.93 9.69 17.21
C VAL A 188 3.34 8.33 17.60
N ALA A 189 2.14 8.00 17.09
CA ALA A 189 1.49 6.72 17.38
C ALA A 189 2.28 5.50 16.84
N ALA A 190 3.03 5.68 15.76
CA ALA A 190 3.88 4.66 15.14
C ALA A 190 5.25 4.50 15.83
N GLY A 191 5.46 5.14 16.98
CA GLY A 191 6.70 5.06 17.74
C GLY A 191 7.85 5.79 17.06
N ASP A 192 7.57 7.02 16.62
CA ASP A 192 8.50 7.93 15.95
C ASP A 192 8.96 7.43 14.57
N ARG A 193 8.01 6.86 13.81
CA ARG A 193 8.26 6.35 12.45
C ARG A 193 7.31 6.98 11.45
N TRP A 194 7.87 7.60 10.42
CA TRP A 194 7.10 8.16 9.32
C TRP A 194 6.52 7.06 8.43
N ALA A 195 5.40 7.38 7.77
CA ALA A 195 4.71 6.44 6.89
C ALA A 195 5.60 6.01 5.72
N ASN A 196 5.54 4.74 5.32
CA ASN A 196 6.09 4.27 4.05
C ASN A 196 5.04 4.32 2.94
N PHE A 197 3.77 4.19 3.30
CA PHE A 197 2.63 4.23 2.39
C PHE A 197 1.55 5.14 2.94
N ILE A 198 0.95 5.95 2.07
CA ILE A 198 -0.16 6.83 2.39
C ILE A 198 -1.31 6.47 1.44
N ALA A 199 -2.45 6.07 1.98
CA ALA A 199 -3.66 5.76 1.23
C ALA A 199 -4.68 6.90 1.41
N VAL A 200 -5.15 7.44 0.29
CA VAL A 200 -6.12 8.54 0.22
C VAL A 200 -7.10 8.31 -0.92
N ASP A 201 -8.29 8.91 -0.81
CA ASP A 201 -9.27 8.94 -1.88
C ASP A 201 -8.99 10.08 -2.87
N TYR A 202 -9.06 9.80 -4.17
CA TYR A 202 -8.88 10.77 -5.25
C TYR A 202 -7.62 11.64 -5.06
N PHE A 203 -6.44 11.02 -5.03
CA PHE A 203 -5.15 11.66 -4.69
C PHE A 203 -4.86 12.99 -5.41
N GLU A 204 -5.41 13.21 -6.61
CA GLU A 204 -5.29 14.46 -7.37
C GLU A 204 -6.16 15.62 -6.84
N ARG A 205 -7.02 15.37 -5.85
CA ARG A 205 -7.94 16.36 -5.28
C ARG A 205 -7.37 16.92 -4.00
N SER A 206 -7.15 18.23 -3.97
CA SER A 206 -6.67 19.00 -2.82
C SER A 206 -7.15 20.46 -2.92
N ASP A 207 -6.95 21.26 -1.88
CA ASP A 207 -7.06 22.72 -1.89
C ASP A 207 -5.67 23.42 -1.95
N GLY A 208 -4.62 22.63 -2.13
CA GLY A 208 -3.21 23.03 -2.15
C GLY A 208 -2.30 21.86 -2.54
N GLY A 209 -1.10 21.76 -1.97
CA GLY A 209 -0.08 20.77 -2.33
C GLY A 209 -0.53 19.30 -2.24
N GLY A 210 -1.55 18.99 -1.43
CA GLY A 210 -2.28 17.73 -1.51
C GLY A 210 -1.49 16.49 -1.09
N ALA A 211 -1.84 15.34 -1.67
CA ALA A 211 -1.13 14.08 -1.46
C ALA A 211 0.35 14.14 -1.87
N PHE A 212 0.70 14.98 -2.86
CA PHE A 212 2.09 15.16 -3.29
C PHE A 212 2.92 15.92 -2.24
N GLN A 213 2.38 16.98 -1.65
CA GLN A 213 3.05 17.66 -0.53
C GLN A 213 3.22 16.74 0.68
N ALA A 214 2.22 15.91 0.97
CA ALA A 214 2.32 14.92 2.04
C ALA A 214 3.45 13.90 1.77
N LEU A 215 3.59 13.47 0.51
CA LEU A 215 4.68 12.59 0.08
C LEU A 215 6.05 13.28 0.20
N ASP A 216 6.19 14.52 -0.26
CA ASP A 216 7.45 15.28 -0.18
C ASP A 216 7.88 15.52 1.27
N MET A 217 6.93 15.82 2.15
CA MET A 217 7.18 15.96 3.59
C MET A 217 7.68 14.65 4.20
N VAL A 218 6.95 13.55 3.99
CA VAL A 218 7.34 12.24 4.55
C VAL A 218 8.70 11.79 4.02
N ASN A 219 8.99 12.01 2.74
CA ASN A 219 10.30 11.72 2.16
C ASN A 219 11.41 12.60 2.75
N GLY A 220 11.18 13.90 2.92
CA GLY A 220 12.14 14.80 3.58
C GLY A 220 12.47 14.33 4.99
N LYS A 221 11.43 13.97 5.75
CA LYS A 221 11.56 13.45 7.11
C LYS A 221 12.31 12.12 7.17
N LEU A 222 12.04 11.19 6.25
CA LEU A 222 12.71 9.88 6.21
C LEU A 222 14.16 9.97 5.74
N LEU A 223 14.46 10.84 4.78
CA LEU A 223 15.78 10.90 4.13
C LEU A 223 16.77 11.81 4.86
N CYS A 224 16.32 12.95 5.36
CA CYS A 224 17.22 13.98 5.89
C CYS A 224 16.68 14.73 7.13
N GLY A 225 15.46 14.43 7.58
CA GLY A 225 14.83 15.07 8.75
C GLY A 225 14.16 16.42 8.47
N GLU A 226 14.22 16.91 7.23
CA GLU A 226 13.63 18.18 6.81
C GLU A 226 12.10 18.09 6.62
N GLU A 227 11.43 19.24 6.55
CA GLU A 227 9.97 19.33 6.30
C GLU A 227 9.58 19.04 4.85
N ASP A 228 10.55 19.02 3.93
CA ASP A 228 10.34 18.82 2.50
C ASP A 228 11.58 18.17 1.88
N VAL A 229 11.39 17.14 1.04
CA VAL A 229 12.49 16.42 0.38
C VAL A 229 13.37 17.31 -0.48
N HIS A 230 12.84 18.40 -1.03
CA HIS A 230 13.61 19.37 -1.82
C HIS A 230 14.59 20.20 -0.97
N GLN A 231 14.46 20.18 0.35
CA GLN A 231 15.40 20.81 1.29
C GLN A 231 16.56 19.88 1.67
N CYS A 232 16.44 18.57 1.41
CA CYS A 232 17.54 17.65 1.63
C CYS A 232 18.76 18.11 0.82
N ALA A 233 19.92 18.22 1.49
CA ALA A 233 21.17 18.47 0.79
C ALA A 233 21.35 17.41 -0.30
N LYS A 234 21.73 17.84 -1.51
CA LYS A 234 22.06 16.90 -2.60
C LYS A 234 23.24 16.05 -2.14
N GLY A 235 22.95 14.80 -1.79
CA GLY A 235 23.95 13.75 -1.53
C GLY A 235 24.62 13.27 -2.80
#